data_AF-M0FU47-F1
#
_entry.id   AF-M0FU47-F1
#
_cell.length_a   1.000
_cell.length_b   1.000
_cell.length_c   1.000
_cell.angle_alpha   90.00
_cell.angle_beta   90.00
_cell.angle_gamma   90.00
#
_symmetry.space_group_name_H-M   'P 1'
#
loop_
_entity.id
_entity.type
_entity.pdbx_description
1 polymer ?
#
loop_
_entity_poly.entity_id
_entity_poly.type
_entity_poly.pdbx_seq_one_letter_code
_entity_poly.pdbx_strand_id
1 'polypeptide(L)'
;MTRLVELEPTKFVRFLSDLWTQRNWQTNAQPRGEGRYLVQGQRGDGTKGLMLVLPTVETTVETEHIKGFVAHAKKRGVDTVVVATQGEFADAVRGFATNHDVTLFDRDELGETVADEGLEQTVKQYTDGDVFETAEVEFGLPFDLPEPVKDALASLPIAAVRERLAGLIDGRGDAGGGDGDNGSDGGNGGNNGNNGNSGDGDSSAGSLRDRLPSSVDDLKSGSPPSVRVVVVAVLLLVLALGSVAVLGPMLDGLGGSSGGGSGGDHGVSVSALSSASADSADVVARWNARTTDTLQVGNQTYAPPEGERFVVVGFNATATGDSPGTLSQSALVFESDGVRYGHQPLSNATGFDNGGLFAPGDDAHVWTVFTVPTNATTGTVLVQPTNEDTVAFVHDDAVSTDPNGDD
;
A
#
# COMPACT_ATOMS: atom_id res chain seq x y z
N MET A 1 -24.06 17.82 16.32
CA MET A 1 -23.02 17.66 15.30
C MET A 1 -22.53 16.24 15.37
N THR A 2 -22.63 15.52 14.28
CA THR A 2 -22.23 14.12 14.17
C THR A 2 -20.80 14.12 13.65
N ARG A 3 -19.82 14.22 14.56
CA ARG A 3 -18.39 14.22 14.19
C ARG A 3 -17.90 12.79 14.15
N LEU A 4 -17.25 12.40 13.07
CA LEU A 4 -16.65 11.07 12.94
C LEU A 4 -15.54 10.89 13.98
N VAL A 5 -15.45 9.72 14.63
CA VAL A 5 -14.31 9.42 15.52
C VAL A 5 -12.99 9.50 14.74
N GLU A 6 -11.91 9.90 15.42
CA GLU A 6 -10.58 9.86 14.83
C GLU A 6 -10.18 8.43 14.50
N LEU A 7 -9.64 8.24 13.30
CA LEU A 7 -9.15 6.96 12.81
C LEU A 7 -7.64 7.00 12.68
N GLU A 8 -7.00 5.85 12.90
CA GLU A 8 -5.61 5.65 12.50
C GLU A 8 -5.40 6.02 11.03
N PRO A 9 -4.30 6.70 10.63
CA PRO A 9 -4.16 7.27 9.30
C PRO A 9 -4.39 6.30 8.14
N THR A 10 -3.89 5.07 8.29
CA THR A 10 -4.07 4.01 7.28
C THR A 10 -5.50 3.46 7.27
N LYS A 11 -6.20 3.45 8.41
CA LYS A 11 -7.61 3.06 8.50
C LYS A 11 -8.50 4.13 7.88
N PHE A 12 -8.20 5.41 8.09
CA PHE A 12 -8.93 6.52 7.46
C PHE A 12 -8.90 6.44 5.93
N VAL A 13 -7.72 6.18 5.34
CA VAL A 13 -7.57 6.02 3.88
C VAL A 13 -8.37 4.83 3.36
N ARG A 14 -8.37 3.70 4.09
CA ARG A 14 -9.16 2.52 3.73
C ARG A 14 -10.66 2.78 3.82
N PHE A 15 -11.11 3.42 4.89
CA PHE A 15 -12.50 3.86 5.05
C PHE A 15 -12.98 4.68 3.85
N LEU A 16 -12.21 5.68 3.42
CA LEU A 16 -12.56 6.51 2.26
C LEU A 16 -12.57 5.72 0.94
N SER A 17 -11.65 4.77 0.79
CA SER A 17 -11.60 3.89 -0.39
C SER A 17 -12.81 2.95 -0.45
N ASP A 18 -13.21 2.39 0.68
CA ASP A 18 -14.40 1.54 0.80
C ASP A 18 -15.69 2.33 0.57
N LEU A 19 -15.75 3.56 1.07
CA LEU A 19 -16.86 4.48 0.86
C LEU A 19 -17.04 4.81 -0.64
N TRP A 20 -15.95 4.93 -1.39
CA TRP A 20 -16.00 5.00 -2.87
C TRP A 20 -16.38 3.65 -3.49
N THR A 21 -15.85 2.54 -3.01
CA THR A 21 -16.17 1.20 -3.51
C THR A 21 -17.66 0.87 -3.39
N GLN A 22 -18.30 1.25 -2.27
CA GLN A 22 -19.75 1.10 -2.07
C GLN A 22 -20.57 1.92 -3.04
N ARG A 23 -20.02 3.04 -3.54
CA ARG A 23 -20.63 3.87 -4.59
C ARG A 23 -20.23 3.42 -6.00
N ASN A 24 -19.82 2.16 -6.16
CA ASN A 24 -19.44 1.52 -7.43
C ASN A 24 -18.18 2.09 -8.08
N TRP A 25 -17.28 2.68 -7.30
CA TRP A 25 -15.96 3.06 -7.78
C TRP A 25 -14.97 1.90 -7.62
N GLN A 26 -14.10 1.69 -8.60
CA GLN A 26 -12.91 0.89 -8.43
C GLN A 26 -11.80 1.80 -7.92
N THR A 27 -11.32 1.54 -6.71
CA THR A 27 -10.37 2.43 -6.04
C THR A 27 -8.97 1.86 -5.95
N ASN A 28 -7.96 2.72 -6.06
CA ASN A 28 -6.56 2.42 -5.77
C ASN A 28 -5.97 3.53 -4.90
N ALA A 29 -5.55 3.19 -3.68
CA ALA A 29 -4.97 4.12 -2.73
C ALA A 29 -3.44 3.99 -2.71
N GLN A 30 -2.74 5.11 -2.87
CA GLN A 30 -1.27 5.15 -2.88
C GLN A 30 -0.75 6.23 -1.93
N PRO A 31 0.29 5.94 -1.13
CA PRO A 31 0.96 6.98 -0.35
C PRO A 31 1.68 7.97 -1.28
N ARG A 32 1.75 9.24 -0.88
CA ARG A 32 2.38 10.33 -1.63
C ARG A 32 3.51 11.04 -0.85
N GLY A 33 4.01 10.40 0.21
CA GLY A 33 5.01 10.99 1.10
C GLY A 33 4.39 11.97 2.10
N GLU A 34 5.13 12.31 3.16
CA GLU A 34 4.71 13.28 4.19
C GLU A 34 3.35 12.93 4.84
N GLY A 35 3.03 11.64 4.95
CA GLY A 35 1.76 11.19 5.53
C GLY A 35 0.52 11.40 4.66
N ARG A 36 0.67 11.86 3.41
CA ARG A 36 -0.44 12.12 2.47
C ARG A 36 -0.72 10.89 1.60
N TYR A 37 -1.97 10.74 1.17
CA TYR A 37 -2.38 9.64 0.29
C TYR A 37 -3.19 10.17 -0.88
N LEU A 38 -3.12 9.45 -1.99
CA LEU A 38 -3.90 9.70 -3.19
C LEU A 38 -4.76 8.47 -3.47
N VAL A 39 -6.08 8.65 -3.45
CA VAL A 39 -7.03 7.61 -3.82
C VAL A 39 -7.55 7.92 -5.22
N GLN A 40 -7.26 7.05 -6.16
CA GLN A 40 -7.77 7.12 -7.52
C GLN A 40 -9.02 6.27 -7.62
N GLY A 41 -10.04 6.76 -8.30
CA GLY A 41 -11.30 6.08 -8.51
C GLY A 41 -11.62 6.00 -9.99
N GLN A 42 -12.14 4.87 -10.44
CA GLN A 42 -12.80 4.76 -11.74
C GLN A 42 -14.14 4.09 -11.60
N ARG A 43 -15.20 4.74 -12.09
CA ARG A 43 -16.54 4.17 -12.10
C ARG A 43 -16.80 3.44 -13.42
N GLY A 44 -17.70 2.46 -13.42
CA GLY A 44 -17.97 1.59 -14.58
C GLY A 44 -18.49 2.31 -15.83
N ASP A 45 -18.95 3.55 -15.70
CA ASP A 45 -19.34 4.44 -16.80
C ASP A 45 -18.15 5.25 -17.38
N GLY A 46 -16.94 5.02 -16.88
CA GLY A 46 -15.72 5.67 -17.33
C GLY A 46 -15.35 6.94 -16.57
N THR A 47 -16.19 7.39 -15.62
CA THR A 47 -15.91 8.57 -14.78
C THR A 47 -14.64 8.35 -13.95
N LYS A 48 -13.74 9.34 -13.97
CA LYS A 48 -12.48 9.34 -13.23
C LYS A 48 -12.59 10.21 -11.98
N GLY A 49 -12.18 9.65 -10.86
CA GLY A 49 -12.19 10.28 -9.55
C GLY A 49 -10.77 10.37 -9.00
N LEU A 50 -10.47 11.45 -8.31
CA LEU A 50 -9.22 11.61 -7.60
C LEU A 50 -9.46 12.25 -6.24
N MET A 51 -8.95 11.63 -5.18
CA MET A 51 -9.07 12.11 -3.81
C MET A 51 -7.69 12.27 -3.18
N LEU A 52 -7.39 13.48 -2.72
CA LEU A 52 -6.25 13.74 -1.83
C LEU A 52 -6.69 13.49 -0.39
N VAL A 53 -5.96 12.65 0.34
CA VAL A 53 -6.25 12.33 1.72
C VAL A 53 -5.12 12.83 2.62
N LEU A 54 -5.49 13.64 3.61
CA LEU A 54 -4.64 14.25 4.62
C LEU A 54 -5.06 13.71 5.99
N PRO A 55 -4.58 12.52 6.37
CA PRO A 55 -5.14 11.74 7.47
C PRO A 55 -4.74 12.23 8.87
N THR A 56 -3.96 13.29 8.99
CA THR A 56 -3.53 13.85 10.29
C THR A 56 -4.56 14.83 10.83
N VAL A 57 -4.82 14.80 12.14
CA VAL A 57 -5.74 15.73 12.82
C VAL A 57 -5.10 17.08 13.13
N GLU A 58 -3.78 17.15 13.25
CA GLU A 58 -3.04 18.35 13.64
C GLU A 58 -2.85 19.36 12.50
N THR A 59 -3.27 19.01 11.28
CA THR A 59 -3.00 19.81 10.09
C THR A 59 -4.21 20.63 9.69
N THR A 60 -4.02 21.96 9.60
CA THR A 60 -4.97 22.84 8.91
C THR A 60 -4.65 22.86 7.42
N VAL A 61 -5.63 22.52 6.59
CA VAL A 61 -5.47 22.42 5.15
C VAL A 61 -5.73 23.78 4.50
N GLU A 62 -4.65 24.39 4.01
CA GLU A 62 -4.67 25.64 3.26
C GLU A 62 -4.72 25.44 1.73
N THR A 63 -4.97 26.53 1.01
CA THR A 63 -5.02 26.54 -0.46
C THR A 63 -3.72 26.06 -1.10
N GLU A 64 -2.57 26.40 -0.53
CA GLU A 64 -1.27 25.98 -1.04
C GLU A 64 -1.08 24.46 -1.02
N HIS A 65 -1.64 23.78 -0.01
CA HIS A 65 -1.57 22.32 0.11
C HIS A 65 -2.33 21.59 -1.01
N ILE A 66 -3.42 22.17 -1.52
CA ILE A 66 -4.30 21.50 -2.49
C ILE A 66 -4.16 22.04 -3.92
N LYS A 67 -3.55 23.22 -4.12
CA LYS A 67 -3.45 23.86 -5.44
C LYS A 67 -2.76 22.99 -6.48
N GLY A 68 -1.63 22.37 -6.11
CA GLY A 68 -0.90 21.46 -6.99
C GLY A 68 -1.71 20.22 -7.37
N PHE A 69 -2.45 19.68 -6.40
CA PHE A 69 -3.34 18.54 -6.59
C PHE A 69 -4.50 18.87 -7.55
N VAL A 70 -5.16 20.02 -7.37
CA VAL A 70 -6.26 20.46 -8.24
C VAL A 70 -5.78 20.71 -9.66
N ALA A 71 -4.61 21.34 -9.83
CA ALA A 71 -4.00 21.53 -11.13
C ALA A 71 -3.69 20.18 -11.83
N HIS A 72 -3.19 19.21 -11.06
CA HIS A 72 -2.94 17.85 -11.56
C HIS A 72 -4.22 17.15 -12.00
N ALA A 73 -5.28 17.20 -11.19
CA ALA A 73 -6.57 16.60 -11.51
C ALA A 73 -7.16 17.18 -12.80
N LYS A 74 -7.09 18.51 -12.97
CA LYS A 74 -7.53 19.20 -14.18
C LYS A 74 -6.72 18.80 -15.41
N LYS A 75 -5.38 18.73 -15.31
CA LYS A 75 -4.50 18.30 -16.40
C LYS A 75 -4.81 16.88 -16.86
N ARG A 76 -5.17 15.99 -15.93
CA ARG A 76 -5.50 14.58 -16.20
C ARG A 76 -6.95 14.35 -16.66
N GLY A 77 -7.77 15.40 -16.73
CA GLY A 77 -9.19 15.30 -17.09
C GLY A 77 -9.96 14.43 -16.10
N VAL A 78 -9.73 14.63 -14.80
CA VAL A 78 -10.48 13.98 -13.73
C VAL A 78 -11.86 14.65 -13.61
N ASP A 79 -12.91 13.85 -13.53
CA ASP A 79 -14.30 14.31 -13.47
C ASP A 79 -14.75 14.64 -12.05
N THR A 80 -14.22 13.94 -11.04
CA THR A 80 -14.57 14.11 -9.62
C THR A 80 -13.32 14.32 -8.79
N VAL A 81 -13.18 15.50 -8.17
CA VAL A 81 -12.01 15.87 -7.38
C VAL A 81 -12.42 16.06 -5.93
N VAL A 82 -11.76 15.34 -5.03
CA VAL A 82 -12.07 15.35 -3.61
C VAL A 82 -10.82 15.63 -2.78
N VAL A 83 -10.96 16.37 -1.69
CA VAL A 83 -9.93 16.48 -0.66
C VAL A 83 -10.56 16.06 0.66
N ALA A 84 -9.99 15.05 1.30
CA ALA A 84 -10.45 14.54 2.58
C ALA A 84 -9.36 14.74 3.64
N THR A 85 -9.75 15.17 4.84
CA THR A 85 -8.84 15.34 5.97
C THR A 85 -9.46 14.91 7.29
N GLN A 86 -8.61 14.49 8.23
CA GLN A 86 -9.02 14.35 9.63
C GLN A 86 -8.85 15.63 10.45
N GLY A 87 -8.08 16.59 9.93
CA GLY A 87 -7.93 17.93 10.50
C GLY A 87 -9.03 18.88 10.06
N GLU A 88 -8.68 20.14 9.86
CA GLU A 88 -9.63 21.21 9.52
C GLU A 88 -9.23 21.92 8.23
N PHE A 89 -10.22 22.46 7.51
CA PHE A 89 -9.98 23.31 6.34
C PHE A 89 -9.98 24.79 6.74
N ALA A 90 -8.95 25.53 6.32
CA ALA A 90 -8.94 26.99 6.46
C ALA A 90 -10.03 27.64 5.58
N ASP A 91 -10.68 28.71 6.02
CA ASP A 91 -11.79 29.35 5.29
C ASP A 91 -11.45 29.70 3.82
N ALA A 92 -10.22 30.15 3.57
CA ALA A 92 -9.74 30.51 2.23
C ALA A 92 -9.78 29.32 1.25
N VAL A 93 -9.61 28.08 1.74
CA VAL A 93 -9.60 26.89 0.89
C VAL A 93 -11.02 26.51 0.43
N ARG A 94 -12.04 26.79 1.25
CA ARG A 94 -13.45 26.49 0.92
C ARG A 94 -13.91 27.30 -0.31
N GLY A 95 -13.53 28.58 -0.35
CA GLY A 95 -13.76 29.44 -1.52
C GLY A 95 -13.00 28.98 -2.76
N PHE A 96 -11.74 28.56 -2.60
CA PHE A 96 -10.94 28.01 -3.70
C PHE A 96 -11.54 26.71 -4.25
N ALA A 97 -11.93 25.77 -3.37
CA ALA A 97 -12.53 24.50 -3.74
C ALA A 97 -13.83 24.68 -4.53
N THR A 98 -14.69 25.60 -4.09
CA THR A 98 -15.93 25.94 -4.80
C THR A 98 -15.67 26.47 -6.22
N ASN A 99 -14.66 27.32 -6.40
CA ASN A 99 -14.31 27.88 -7.72
C ASN A 99 -13.72 26.85 -8.70
N HIS A 100 -13.30 25.69 -8.18
CA HIS A 100 -12.61 24.65 -8.94
C HIS A 100 -13.34 23.31 -8.94
N ASP A 101 -14.60 23.28 -8.51
CA ASP A 101 -15.45 22.09 -8.44
C ASP A 101 -14.80 20.95 -7.62
N VAL A 102 -14.20 21.29 -6.48
CA VAL A 102 -13.55 20.35 -5.57
C VAL A 102 -14.44 20.12 -4.34
N THR A 103 -14.74 18.85 -4.03
CA THR A 103 -15.45 18.48 -2.80
C THR A 103 -14.48 18.37 -1.63
N LEU A 104 -14.82 18.98 -0.49
CA LEU A 104 -14.02 18.92 0.73
C LEU A 104 -14.73 18.06 1.77
N PHE A 105 -13.99 17.18 2.43
CA PHE A 105 -14.48 16.29 3.48
C PHE A 105 -13.58 16.39 4.72
N ASP A 106 -14.03 17.07 5.75
CA ASP A 106 -13.43 17.00 7.09
C ASP A 106 -14.19 15.99 7.96
N ARG A 107 -13.81 15.82 9.23
CA ARG A 107 -14.47 14.85 10.13
C ARG A 107 -15.93 15.17 10.41
N ASP A 108 -16.30 16.44 10.36
CA ASP A 108 -17.68 16.86 10.60
C ASP A 108 -18.53 16.55 9.36
N GLU A 109 -18.08 16.95 8.18
CA GLU A 109 -18.74 16.66 6.89
C GLU A 109 -18.84 15.15 6.62
N LEU A 110 -17.79 14.38 6.95
CA LEU A 110 -17.81 12.91 6.83
C LEU A 110 -18.78 12.28 7.82
N GLY A 111 -18.87 12.79 9.04
CA GLY A 111 -19.79 12.27 10.04
C GLY A 111 -21.25 12.57 9.68
N GLU A 112 -21.54 13.74 9.11
CA GLU A 112 -22.86 14.05 8.52
C GLU A 112 -23.18 13.13 7.34
N THR A 113 -22.25 12.96 6.40
CA THR A 113 -22.41 12.04 5.25
C THR A 113 -22.68 10.61 5.70
N VAL A 114 -21.96 10.14 6.72
CA VAL A 114 -22.12 8.78 7.26
C VAL A 114 -23.50 8.59 7.90
N ALA A 115 -23.97 9.57 8.66
CA ALA A 115 -25.28 9.52 9.30
C ALA A 115 -26.42 9.59 8.26
N ASP A 116 -26.29 10.47 7.26
CA ASP A 116 -27.32 10.70 6.26
C ASP A 116 -27.46 9.52 5.29
N GLU A 117 -26.35 8.87 4.94
CA GLU A 117 -26.34 7.73 4.01
C GLU A 117 -26.45 6.36 4.72
N GLY A 118 -26.53 6.32 6.04
CA GLY A 118 -26.64 5.07 6.82
C GLY A 118 -25.38 4.19 6.72
N LEU A 119 -24.21 4.82 6.68
CA LEU A 119 -22.91 4.18 6.48
C LEU A 119 -22.20 3.81 7.80
N GLU A 120 -22.88 3.87 8.94
CA GLU A 120 -22.30 3.65 10.26
C GLU A 120 -21.68 2.26 10.38
N GLN A 121 -22.27 1.27 9.71
CA GLN A 121 -21.75 -0.10 9.70
C GLN A 121 -20.42 -0.24 8.96
N THR A 122 -20.13 0.66 8.02
CA THR A 122 -18.84 0.73 7.32
C THR A 122 -17.78 1.31 8.25
N VAL A 123 -18.11 2.39 8.97
CA VAL A 123 -17.20 3.01 9.95
C VAL A 123 -16.87 2.03 11.09
N LYS A 124 -17.85 1.27 11.59
CA LYS A 124 -17.64 0.25 12.63
C LYS A 124 -16.63 -0.84 12.28
N GLN A 125 -16.29 -1.03 11.01
CA GLN A 125 -15.24 -1.99 10.61
C GLN A 125 -13.84 -1.44 10.83
N TYR A 126 -13.72 -0.12 10.93
CA TYR A 126 -12.47 0.59 11.11
C TYR A 126 -12.26 1.07 12.54
N THR A 127 -13.29 0.96 13.39
CA THR A 127 -13.29 1.38 14.79
C THR A 127 -13.59 0.18 15.70
N ASP A 128 -13.31 0.30 17.00
CA ASP A 128 -13.63 -0.74 17.98
C ASP A 128 -15.12 -0.74 18.40
N GLY A 129 -16.01 -0.21 17.54
CA GLY A 129 -17.46 -0.18 17.73
C GLY A 129 -18.07 1.22 17.78
N ASP A 130 -17.27 2.25 18.09
CA ASP A 130 -17.69 3.65 18.16
C ASP A 130 -17.62 4.31 16.77
N VAL A 131 -18.67 5.03 16.36
CA VAL A 131 -18.76 5.63 15.02
C VAL A 131 -18.57 7.13 15.06
N PHE A 132 -19.19 7.75 16.06
CA PHE A 132 -19.13 9.18 16.27
C PHE A 132 -18.36 9.45 17.55
N GLU A 133 -17.61 10.54 17.55
CA GLU A 133 -17.02 11.04 18.77
C GLU A 133 -18.15 11.34 19.75
N THR A 134 -18.18 10.65 20.89
CA THR A 134 -19.07 11.02 21.97
C THR A 134 -18.63 12.39 22.42
N ALA A 135 -19.40 13.42 22.08
CA ALA A 135 -19.28 14.69 22.73
C ALA A 135 -19.46 14.42 24.23
N GLU A 136 -18.36 14.35 24.97
CA GLU A 136 -18.39 14.71 26.36
C GLU A 136 -18.81 16.17 26.33
N VAL A 137 -20.12 16.39 26.42
CA VAL A 137 -20.64 17.65 26.91
C VAL A 137 -20.13 17.67 28.33
N GLU A 138 -18.93 18.21 28.52
CA GLU A 138 -18.58 18.85 29.76
C GLU A 138 -19.66 19.91 29.94
N PHE A 139 -20.72 19.53 30.64
CA PHE A 139 -21.63 20.47 31.26
C PHE A 139 -20.81 21.18 32.34
N GLY A 140 -19.88 22.04 31.91
CA GLY A 140 -19.47 23.19 32.67
C GLY A 140 -20.69 24.09 32.73
N LEU A 141 -21.67 23.73 33.55
CA LEU A 141 -22.81 24.57 33.89
C LEU A 141 -22.22 25.90 34.38
N PRO A 142 -22.40 27.03 33.67
CA PRO A 142 -21.89 28.32 34.11
C PRO A 142 -22.64 28.89 35.32
N PHE A 143 -23.39 28.07 36.06
CA PHE A 143 -24.31 28.53 37.08
C PHE A 143 -24.35 27.52 38.24
N ASP A 144 -24.19 28.01 39.47
CA ASP A 144 -24.54 27.28 40.68
C ASP A 144 -25.97 26.77 40.52
N LEU A 145 -26.14 25.45 40.37
CA LEU A 145 -27.45 24.84 40.33
C LEU A 145 -28.17 25.13 41.65
N PRO A 146 -29.38 25.73 41.64
CA PRO A 146 -30.14 25.92 42.85
C PRO A 146 -30.42 24.55 43.50
N GLU A 147 -30.29 24.49 44.83
CA GLU A 147 -30.35 23.27 45.64
C GLU A 147 -31.46 22.25 45.30
N PRO A 148 -32.68 22.61 44.84
CA PRO A 148 -33.70 21.60 44.52
C PRO A 148 -33.33 20.60 43.40
N VAL A 149 -32.29 20.84 42.59
CA VAL A 149 -31.89 19.90 41.52
C VAL A 149 -30.94 18.80 42.01
N LYS A 150 -30.15 19.06 43.08
CA LYS A 150 -29.26 18.05 43.67
C LYS A 150 -30.06 16.92 44.35
N ASP A 151 -31.16 17.27 45.02
CA ASP A 151 -32.05 16.29 45.64
C ASP A 151 -32.83 15.47 44.61
N ALA A 152 -33.17 16.05 43.45
CA ALA A 152 -33.82 15.33 42.36
C ALA A 152 -32.89 14.26 41.74
N LEU A 153 -31.60 14.55 41.57
CA LEU A 153 -30.61 13.60 41.05
C LEU A 153 -30.26 12.49 42.06
N ALA A 154 -30.31 12.78 43.36
CA ALA A 154 -30.14 11.79 44.42
C ALA A 154 -31.32 10.80 44.54
N SER A 155 -32.47 11.11 43.94
CA SER A 155 -33.68 10.27 43.97
C SER A 155 -33.82 9.31 42.78
N LEU A 156 -32.88 9.32 41.84
CA LEU A 156 -32.87 8.37 40.72
C LEU A 156 -32.37 6.99 41.20
N PRO A 157 -33.12 5.89 40.96
CA PRO A 157 -32.74 4.56 41.45
C PRO A 157 -31.67 3.93 40.56
N ILE A 158 -30.42 4.40 40.67
CA ILE A 158 -29.24 3.85 39.96
C ILE A 158 -28.68 2.63 40.74
N ALA A 159 -29.54 1.67 41.06
CA ALA A 159 -29.13 0.38 41.62
C ALA A 159 -28.96 -0.69 40.52
N ALA A 160 -29.81 -0.67 39.49
CA ALA A 160 -29.81 -1.68 38.43
C ALA A 160 -28.60 -1.62 37.48
N VAL A 161 -27.90 -0.48 37.40
CA VAL A 161 -26.73 -0.30 36.52
C VAL A 161 -25.43 -0.71 37.23
N ARG A 162 -25.39 -0.66 38.57
CA ARG A 162 -24.18 -0.98 39.35
C ARG A 162 -23.91 -2.48 39.45
N GLU A 163 -24.95 -3.32 39.56
CA GLU A 163 -24.79 -4.79 39.59
C GLU A 163 -24.35 -5.37 38.24
N ARG A 164 -24.80 -4.79 37.13
CA ARG A 164 -24.46 -5.28 35.78
C ARG A 164 -23.03 -4.91 35.36
N LEU A 165 -22.46 -3.87 35.97
CA LEU A 165 -21.09 -3.43 35.72
C LEU A 165 -20.07 -4.12 36.65
N ALA A 166 -20.47 -4.53 37.86
CA ALA A 166 -19.61 -5.29 38.77
C ALA A 166 -19.34 -6.73 38.28
N GLY A 167 -20.26 -7.33 37.53
CA GLY A 167 -20.10 -8.67 36.95
C GLY A 167 -19.17 -8.76 35.72
N LEU A 168 -18.72 -7.63 35.18
CA LEU A 168 -17.86 -7.56 33.99
C LEU A 168 -16.38 -7.27 34.32
N ILE A 169 -16.06 -6.96 35.58
CA ILE A 169 -14.73 -6.50 36.00
C ILE A 169 -13.96 -7.58 36.81
N ASP A 170 -14.64 -8.52 37.46
CA ASP A 170 -13.98 -9.62 38.20
C ASP A 170 -14.18 -10.98 37.51
N GLY A 171 -13.26 -11.33 36.61
CA GLY A 171 -13.34 -12.56 35.82
C GLY A 171 -11.99 -13.16 35.43
N ARG A 172 -10.98 -13.13 36.31
CA ARG A 172 -9.77 -13.96 36.16
C ARG A 172 -9.10 -14.23 37.51
N GLY A 173 -9.41 -15.38 38.12
CA GLY A 173 -8.62 -15.90 39.25
C GLY A 173 -9.35 -16.80 40.25
N ASP A 174 -9.47 -18.08 39.90
CA ASP A 174 -9.25 -19.26 40.76
C ASP A 174 -10.18 -19.66 41.93
N ALA A 175 -10.32 -20.99 42.02
CA ALA A 175 -10.62 -21.86 43.15
C ALA A 175 -12.01 -21.90 43.82
N GLY A 176 -12.63 -23.08 43.73
CA GLY A 176 -12.99 -23.82 44.95
C GLY A 176 -14.41 -24.38 45.06
N GLY A 177 -14.54 -25.68 44.75
CA GLY A 177 -15.19 -26.70 45.60
C GLY A 177 -16.68 -26.61 45.96
N GLY A 178 -17.40 -27.72 45.75
CA GLY A 178 -18.68 -27.95 46.42
C GLY A 178 -19.52 -29.06 45.81
N ASP A 179 -19.51 -30.20 46.50
CA ASP A 179 -20.22 -31.46 46.25
C ASP A 179 -21.71 -31.39 45.85
N GLY A 180 -22.19 -32.45 45.19
CA GLY A 180 -23.62 -32.70 45.03
C GLY A 180 -23.94 -33.88 44.13
N ASP A 181 -23.97 -35.08 44.73
CA ASP A 181 -24.54 -36.33 44.23
C ASP A 181 -25.90 -36.18 43.52
N ASN A 182 -26.10 -37.01 42.49
CA ASN A 182 -27.24 -37.93 42.22
C ASN A 182 -27.22 -38.21 40.69
N GLY A 183 -27.11 -39.42 40.14
CA GLY A 183 -27.73 -40.68 40.52
C GLY A 183 -28.32 -41.32 39.24
N SER A 184 -27.59 -42.31 38.72
CA SER A 184 -28.07 -43.56 38.10
C SER A 184 -28.68 -43.66 36.68
N ASP A 185 -28.25 -44.76 36.06
CA ASP A 185 -28.82 -45.62 35.01
C ASP A 185 -28.74 -45.16 33.54
N GLY A 186 -28.32 -45.97 32.58
CA GLY A 186 -27.98 -47.40 32.54
C GLY A 186 -28.03 -47.91 31.09
N GLY A 187 -27.26 -48.95 30.76
CA GLY A 187 -27.37 -49.73 29.51
C GLY A 187 -26.17 -49.56 28.56
N ASN A 188 -25.13 -50.39 28.58
CA ASN A 188 -25.01 -51.82 28.20
C ASN A 188 -25.04 -52.11 26.69
N GLY A 189 -24.01 -52.86 26.24
CA GLY A 189 -23.87 -53.51 24.94
C GLY A 189 -22.74 -52.89 24.11
N GLY A 190 -21.49 -53.37 24.09
CA GLY A 190 -21.04 -54.75 24.17
C GLY A 190 -20.85 -55.31 22.75
N ASN A 191 -19.59 -55.41 22.29
CA ASN A 191 -18.92 -56.68 21.95
C ASN A 191 -17.94 -56.58 20.75
N ASN A 192 -16.73 -57.09 21.00
CA ASN A 192 -15.75 -57.78 20.11
C ASN A 192 -15.45 -57.24 18.70
N GLY A 193 -14.20 -57.21 18.23
CA GLY A 193 -12.98 -57.83 18.72
C GLY A 193 -12.10 -58.26 17.53
N ASN A 194 -10.78 -58.18 17.74
CA ASN A 194 -9.68 -58.84 17.01
C ASN A 194 -9.51 -58.55 15.49
N ASN A 195 -8.34 -58.07 15.08
CA ASN A 195 -7.10 -58.86 15.02
C ASN A 195 -5.93 -57.95 14.61
N GLY A 196 -4.79 -58.10 15.28
CA GLY A 196 -3.52 -57.53 14.83
C GLY A 196 -2.88 -58.36 13.72
N ASN A 197 -2.03 -57.72 12.93
CA ASN A 197 -0.90 -58.39 12.30
C ASN A 197 0.25 -57.40 12.12
N SER A 198 1.44 -57.85 12.50
CA SER A 198 2.72 -57.16 12.50
C SER A 198 3.41 -57.19 11.13
N GLY A 199 4.39 -56.30 10.97
CA GLY A 199 5.60 -56.55 10.17
C GLY A 199 5.56 -56.08 8.72
N ASP A 200 6.31 -55.01 8.43
CA ASP A 200 7.57 -55.07 7.67
C ASP A 200 7.85 -53.73 6.99
N GLY A 201 9.05 -53.21 7.25
CA GLY A 201 9.59 -52.08 6.52
C GLY A 201 10.24 -52.54 5.23
N ASP A 202 10.12 -51.74 4.17
CA ASP A 202 11.26 -51.51 3.29
C ASP A 202 11.15 -50.15 2.60
N SER A 203 12.28 -49.50 2.50
CA SER A 203 12.52 -48.25 1.79
C SER A 203 13.01 -48.58 0.39
N SER A 204 12.37 -48.05 -0.65
CA SER A 204 13.03 -47.82 -1.95
C SER A 204 12.29 -46.82 -2.82
N ALA A 205 13.10 -46.02 -3.51
CA ALA A 205 12.77 -44.91 -4.37
C ALA A 205 12.17 -45.32 -5.74
N GLY A 206 11.46 -44.36 -6.36
CA GLY A 206 10.96 -44.40 -7.75
C GLY A 206 9.43 -44.54 -7.81
N SER A 207 8.63 -43.72 -8.51
CA SER A 207 8.91 -42.80 -9.60
C SER A 207 7.86 -41.67 -9.62
N LEU A 208 8.29 -40.45 -9.97
CA LEU A 208 7.45 -39.25 -10.12
C LEU A 208 6.70 -39.20 -11.48
N ARG A 209 6.48 -40.35 -12.13
CA ARG A 209 5.89 -40.41 -13.50
C ARG A 209 4.45 -40.92 -13.56
N ASP A 210 3.81 -41.19 -12.42
CA ASP A 210 2.46 -41.78 -12.36
C ASP A 210 1.36 -40.83 -11.83
N ARG A 211 1.58 -39.52 -11.94
CA ARG A 211 0.58 -38.49 -11.56
C ARG A 211 0.27 -37.51 -12.69
N LEU A 212 -0.01 -38.03 -13.88
CA LEU A 212 -0.71 -37.27 -14.91
C LEU A 212 -2.15 -37.81 -15.04
N PRO A 213 -3.20 -37.00 -14.79
CA PRO A 213 -4.56 -37.39 -15.10
C PRO A 213 -4.70 -37.54 -16.61
N SER A 214 -5.10 -38.73 -17.05
CA SER A 214 -5.52 -38.97 -18.42
C SER A 214 -7.03 -38.74 -18.50
N SER A 215 -7.42 -37.87 -19.44
CA SER A 215 -8.79 -37.65 -19.95
C SER A 215 -9.53 -36.42 -19.41
N VAL A 216 -10.16 -35.72 -20.36
CA VAL A 216 -10.85 -34.44 -20.28
C VAL A 216 -12.38 -34.58 -20.17
N ASP A 217 -12.88 -35.76 -19.78
CA ASP A 217 -14.31 -36.08 -19.85
C ASP A 217 -15.07 -36.07 -18.52
N ASP A 218 -14.44 -35.68 -17.39
CA ASP A 218 -15.08 -35.72 -16.06
C ASP A 218 -15.61 -34.36 -15.55
N LEU A 219 -15.86 -33.40 -16.44
CA LEU A 219 -16.41 -32.07 -16.09
C LEU A 219 -17.94 -31.95 -16.25
N LYS A 220 -18.69 -33.05 -16.25
CA LYS A 220 -20.16 -33.02 -16.29
C LYS A 220 -20.81 -33.86 -15.20
N SER A 221 -20.66 -33.46 -13.92
CA SER A 221 -21.74 -33.60 -12.94
C SER A 221 -21.48 -32.83 -11.63
N GLY A 222 -22.26 -31.77 -11.41
CA GLY A 222 -22.92 -31.47 -10.12
C GLY A 222 -22.10 -31.14 -8.86
N SER A 223 -21.54 -29.92 -8.77
CA SER A 223 -21.54 -29.05 -7.55
C SER A 223 -20.87 -27.71 -7.87
N PRO A 224 -21.25 -26.59 -7.22
CA PRO A 224 -20.94 -25.24 -7.72
C PRO A 224 -19.44 -24.91 -7.62
N PRO A 225 -18.80 -24.34 -8.67
CA PRO A 225 -17.39 -24.04 -8.61
C PRO A 225 -17.12 -22.68 -7.97
N SER A 226 -16.10 -22.71 -7.12
CA SER A 226 -15.42 -21.60 -6.47
C SER A 226 -14.99 -20.51 -7.46
N VAL A 227 -15.12 -19.26 -7.02
CA VAL A 227 -14.86 -17.96 -7.69
C VAL A 227 -13.45 -17.78 -8.32
N ARG A 228 -12.57 -18.78 -8.26
CA ARG A 228 -11.16 -18.65 -8.67
C ARG A 228 -10.86 -18.88 -10.16
N VAL A 229 -11.79 -19.42 -10.94
CA VAL A 229 -11.50 -19.80 -12.34
C VAL A 229 -11.93 -18.73 -13.37
N VAL A 230 -12.93 -17.91 -13.06
CA VAL A 230 -13.42 -16.88 -14.02
C VAL A 230 -12.47 -15.69 -14.13
N VAL A 231 -11.73 -15.36 -13.07
CA VAL A 231 -10.77 -14.24 -13.08
C VAL A 231 -9.60 -14.49 -14.05
N VAL A 232 -9.15 -15.74 -14.19
CA VAL A 232 -8.02 -16.07 -15.08
C VAL A 232 -8.38 -15.99 -16.55
N ALA A 233 -9.60 -16.36 -16.93
CA ALA A 233 -10.04 -16.30 -18.32
C ALA A 233 -10.25 -14.84 -18.82
N VAL A 234 -10.68 -13.93 -17.93
CA VAL A 234 -10.84 -12.51 -18.29
C VAL A 234 -9.48 -11.79 -18.31
N LEU A 235 -8.55 -12.11 -17.39
CA LEU A 235 -7.20 -11.55 -17.40
C LEU A 235 -6.39 -11.96 -18.64
N LEU A 236 -6.57 -13.19 -19.13
CA LEU A 236 -5.95 -13.64 -20.38
C LEU A 236 -6.56 -12.99 -21.63
N LEU A 237 -7.84 -12.61 -21.59
CA LEU A 237 -8.49 -11.89 -22.70
C LEU A 237 -8.00 -10.44 -22.80
N VAL A 238 -7.69 -9.79 -21.68
CA VAL A 238 -7.11 -8.43 -21.65
C VAL A 238 -5.66 -8.44 -22.18
N LEU A 239 -4.89 -9.51 -21.92
CA LEU A 239 -3.55 -9.70 -22.49
C LEU A 239 -3.54 -9.94 -24.01
N ALA A 240 -4.66 -10.40 -24.60
CA ALA A 240 -4.74 -10.70 -26.03
C ALA A 240 -5.23 -9.53 -26.91
N LEU A 241 -5.78 -8.45 -26.34
CA LEU A 241 -6.36 -7.33 -27.11
C LEU A 241 -5.74 -5.95 -26.84
N GLY A 242 -4.74 -5.85 -25.97
CA GLY A 242 -4.06 -4.57 -25.65
C GLY A 242 -2.67 -4.36 -26.26
N SER A 243 -2.11 -5.37 -26.92
CA SER A 243 -0.71 -5.33 -27.38
C SER A 243 -0.63 -5.53 -28.89
N VAL A 244 -1.06 -4.52 -29.65
CA VAL A 244 -0.44 -4.32 -30.97
C VAL A 244 0.95 -3.78 -30.67
N ALA A 245 1.92 -4.68 -30.71
CA ALA A 245 3.33 -4.37 -30.62
C ALA A 245 3.69 -3.37 -31.73
N VAL A 246 3.78 -2.09 -31.37
CA VAL A 246 4.67 -1.18 -32.07
C VAL A 246 6.05 -1.47 -31.49
N LEU A 247 6.79 -2.34 -32.19
CA LEU A 247 8.24 -2.48 -32.02
C LEU A 247 8.89 -1.16 -32.41
N GLY A 248 8.98 -0.23 -31.45
CA GLY A 248 9.94 0.86 -31.52
C GLY A 248 11.36 0.32 -31.37
N PRO A 249 12.38 0.98 -31.95
CA PRO A 249 13.74 0.48 -31.96
C PRO A 249 14.23 0.31 -30.51
N MET A 250 14.60 -0.93 -30.16
CA MET A 250 15.41 -1.20 -28.97
C MET A 250 16.76 -0.53 -29.19
N LEU A 251 17.00 0.58 -28.48
CA LEU A 251 18.33 1.17 -28.37
C LEU A 251 19.07 0.42 -27.26
N ASP A 252 20.13 -0.24 -27.71
CA ASP A 252 21.08 -1.09 -27.01
C ASP A 252 21.75 -0.35 -25.84
N GLY A 253 21.89 -1.01 -24.69
CA GLY A 253 22.46 -0.43 -23.48
C GLY A 253 22.58 -1.47 -22.37
N LEU A 254 23.47 -2.43 -22.56
CA LEU A 254 23.86 -3.37 -21.49
C LEU A 254 24.88 -2.68 -20.59
N GLY A 255 24.50 -2.44 -19.34
CA GLY A 255 25.42 -2.01 -18.28
C GLY A 255 26.02 -3.22 -17.58
N GLY A 256 27.33 -3.38 -17.66
CA GLY A 256 28.02 -4.51 -17.07
C GLY A 256 29.55 -4.51 -17.18
N SER A 257 30.18 -4.12 -16.08
CA SER A 257 31.52 -4.49 -15.59
C SER A 257 32.73 -3.63 -15.98
N SER A 258 33.10 -2.70 -15.08
CA SER A 258 34.50 -2.46 -14.73
C SER A 258 34.65 -1.68 -13.41
N GLY A 259 35.32 -2.26 -12.40
CA GLY A 259 35.77 -1.49 -11.24
C GLY A 259 36.22 -2.27 -9.98
N GLY A 260 37.40 -2.92 -10.02
CA GLY A 260 38.36 -2.88 -8.91
C GLY A 260 38.18 -3.79 -7.68
N GLY A 261 38.17 -5.12 -7.84
CA GLY A 261 38.33 -6.05 -6.72
C GLY A 261 38.74 -7.45 -7.17
N SER A 262 39.88 -7.95 -6.68
CA SER A 262 40.42 -9.26 -7.02
C SER A 262 39.53 -10.40 -6.48
N GLY A 263 38.75 -11.01 -7.35
CA GLY A 263 38.03 -12.26 -7.08
C GLY A 263 36.96 -12.45 -8.15
N GLY A 264 37.12 -13.44 -9.03
CA GLY A 264 36.22 -13.66 -10.15
C GLY A 264 34.79 -13.91 -9.66
N ASP A 265 33.86 -13.05 -10.06
CA ASP A 265 32.48 -13.22 -9.67
C ASP A 265 31.52 -12.89 -10.81
N HIS A 266 30.50 -13.72 -10.95
CA HIS A 266 29.49 -13.68 -11.99
C HIS A 266 28.55 -12.49 -11.72
N GLY A 267 28.93 -11.30 -12.18
CA GLY A 267 28.11 -10.09 -12.05
C GLY A 267 26.78 -10.21 -12.82
N VAL A 268 25.75 -9.54 -12.30
CA VAL A 268 24.44 -9.46 -12.95
C VAL A 268 24.55 -8.53 -14.15
N SER A 269 24.19 -9.00 -15.35
CA SER A 269 24.09 -8.14 -16.53
C SER A 269 22.83 -7.28 -16.41
N VAL A 270 22.98 -5.95 -16.40
CA VAL A 270 21.85 -5.04 -16.19
C VAL A 270 21.45 -4.39 -17.50
N SER A 271 20.15 -4.31 -17.74
CA SER A 271 19.53 -3.52 -18.79
C SER A 271 18.51 -2.58 -18.19
N ALA A 272 18.02 -1.60 -18.95
CA ALA A 272 16.95 -0.71 -18.51
C ALA A 272 15.89 -0.56 -19.61
N LEU A 273 14.63 -0.46 -19.22
CA LEU A 273 13.51 -0.31 -20.14
C LEU A 273 12.64 0.89 -19.75
N SER A 274 12.39 1.73 -20.76
CA SER A 274 11.54 2.91 -20.67
C SER A 274 10.32 2.79 -21.57
N SER A 275 9.23 3.43 -21.15
CA SER A 275 7.99 3.54 -21.92
C SER A 275 7.97 4.75 -22.87
N ALA A 276 8.92 5.68 -22.72
CA ALA A 276 9.07 6.89 -23.53
C ALA A 276 10.45 6.94 -24.22
N SER A 277 10.50 7.57 -25.40
CA SER A 277 11.76 7.91 -26.08
C SER A 277 12.40 9.16 -25.47
N ALA A 278 13.73 9.27 -25.55
CA ALA A 278 14.49 10.41 -25.03
C ALA A 278 14.01 11.77 -25.60
N ASP A 279 13.54 11.80 -26.85
CA ASP A 279 13.05 13.02 -27.50
C ASP A 279 11.69 13.51 -26.99
N SER A 280 10.94 12.67 -26.27
CA SER A 280 9.58 12.95 -25.81
C SER A 280 9.39 12.75 -24.30
N ALA A 281 10.44 12.34 -23.60
CA ALA A 281 10.41 12.10 -22.18
C ALA A 281 10.56 13.41 -21.41
N ASP A 282 9.79 13.54 -20.34
CA ASP A 282 9.88 14.66 -19.40
C ASP A 282 11.20 14.63 -18.61
N VAL A 283 11.74 13.43 -18.34
CA VAL A 283 13.05 13.20 -17.71
C VAL A 283 13.88 12.24 -18.56
N VAL A 284 15.11 12.62 -18.87
CA VAL A 284 16.11 11.72 -19.47
C VAL A 284 17.09 11.31 -18.38
N ALA A 285 17.12 10.02 -18.08
CA ALA A 285 18.00 9.42 -17.09
C ALA A 285 19.11 8.65 -17.79
N ARG A 286 20.31 9.25 -17.83
CA ARG A 286 21.52 8.56 -18.29
C ARG A 286 21.96 7.62 -17.18
N TRP A 287 22.27 6.36 -17.47
CA TRP A 287 22.44 5.38 -16.39
C TRP A 287 23.60 4.42 -16.63
N ASN A 288 24.13 3.91 -15.51
CA ASN A 288 25.08 2.80 -15.44
C ASN A 288 24.77 1.95 -14.21
N ALA A 289 25.25 0.71 -14.17
CA ALA A 289 25.04 -0.19 -13.04
C ALA A 289 26.26 -1.04 -12.72
N ARG A 290 26.39 -1.42 -11.45
CA ARG A 290 27.38 -2.39 -10.97
C ARG A 290 26.80 -3.31 -9.92
N THR A 291 27.41 -4.47 -9.76
CA THR A 291 27.12 -5.40 -8.66
C THR A 291 28.22 -5.36 -7.62
N THR A 292 27.85 -5.47 -6.35
CA THR A 292 28.81 -5.51 -5.23
C THR A 292 28.23 -6.28 -4.06
N ASP A 293 29.10 -6.86 -3.23
CA ASP A 293 28.72 -7.57 -2.01
C ASP A 293 28.86 -6.68 -0.76
N THR A 294 29.43 -5.49 -0.92
CA THR A 294 29.49 -4.44 0.11
C THR A 294 29.32 -3.08 -0.55
N LEU A 295 28.64 -2.17 0.14
CA LEU A 295 28.43 -0.81 -0.33
C LEU A 295 28.88 0.18 0.73
N GLN A 296 29.75 1.11 0.37
CA GLN A 296 30.18 2.19 1.26
C GLN A 296 29.48 3.49 0.87
N VAL A 297 28.79 4.11 1.83
CA VAL A 297 28.17 5.43 1.67
C VAL A 297 28.64 6.32 2.82
N GLY A 298 29.44 7.32 2.50
CA GLY A 298 30.20 8.12 3.45
C GLY A 298 31.04 7.24 4.38
N ASN A 299 30.77 7.35 5.68
CA ASN A 299 31.45 6.58 6.72
C ASN A 299 30.73 5.29 7.12
N GLN A 300 29.66 4.91 6.41
CA GLN A 300 28.88 3.71 6.70
C GLN A 300 29.16 2.63 5.64
N THR A 301 29.22 1.39 6.09
CA THR A 301 29.36 0.22 5.22
C THR A 301 28.13 -0.66 5.37
N TYR A 302 27.50 -0.99 4.26
CA TYR A 302 26.32 -1.82 4.17
C TYR A 302 26.70 -3.16 3.55
N ALA A 303 26.08 -4.22 4.05
CA ALA A 303 26.15 -5.57 3.50
C ALA A 303 24.73 -6.03 3.11
N PRO A 304 24.57 -6.75 2.00
CA PRO A 304 23.30 -7.34 1.64
C PRO A 304 22.91 -8.44 2.65
N PRO A 305 21.63 -8.81 2.72
CA PRO A 305 21.18 -10.00 3.44
C PRO A 305 21.89 -11.27 2.95
N GLU A 306 21.90 -12.29 3.81
CA GLU A 306 22.56 -13.57 3.50
C GLU A 306 21.96 -14.20 2.22
N GLY A 307 22.84 -14.60 1.29
CA GLY A 307 22.45 -15.21 0.02
C GLY A 307 22.09 -14.21 -1.09
N GLU A 308 22.11 -12.91 -0.79
CA GLU A 308 21.80 -11.83 -1.71
C GLU A 308 23.03 -10.95 -2.00
N ARG A 309 22.96 -10.16 -3.06
CA ARG A 309 23.98 -9.18 -3.46
C ARG A 309 23.34 -7.84 -3.82
N PHE A 310 24.12 -6.76 -3.77
CA PHE A 310 23.65 -5.46 -4.22
C PHE A 310 23.82 -5.28 -5.73
N VAL A 311 22.81 -4.68 -6.35
CA VAL A 311 22.87 -4.05 -7.67
C VAL A 311 22.72 -2.55 -7.45
N VAL A 312 23.79 -1.80 -7.70
CA VAL A 312 23.79 -0.34 -7.59
C VAL A 312 23.59 0.23 -8.97
N VAL A 313 22.59 1.10 -9.12
CA VAL A 313 22.30 1.79 -10.38
C VAL A 313 22.46 3.28 -10.16
N GLY A 314 23.38 3.88 -10.89
CA GLY A 314 23.61 5.31 -10.90
C GLY A 314 22.90 5.95 -12.07
N PHE A 315 22.40 7.16 -11.86
CA PHE A 315 21.73 7.97 -12.87
C PHE A 315 22.32 9.37 -12.88
N ASN A 316 22.38 9.97 -14.07
CA ASN A 316 22.41 11.41 -14.25
C ASN A 316 21.10 11.80 -14.92
N ALA A 317 20.18 12.38 -14.14
CA ALA A 317 18.82 12.67 -14.56
C ALA A 317 18.66 14.16 -14.89
N THR A 318 18.09 14.43 -16.06
CA THR A 318 17.87 15.78 -16.59
C THR A 318 16.39 15.97 -16.91
N ALA A 319 15.77 17.03 -16.38
CA ALA A 319 14.43 17.45 -16.79
C ALA A 319 14.51 18.21 -18.11
N THR A 320 13.78 17.75 -19.13
CA THR A 320 13.93 18.23 -20.52
C THR A 320 13.03 19.42 -20.87
N GLY A 321 11.98 19.68 -20.07
CA GLY A 321 11.04 20.78 -20.25
C GLY A 321 11.33 21.99 -19.36
N ASP A 322 10.53 23.05 -19.50
CA ASP A 322 10.61 24.27 -18.68
C ASP A 322 10.05 24.11 -17.25
N SER A 323 9.55 22.91 -16.92
CA SER A 323 8.98 22.56 -15.60
C SER A 323 9.86 21.54 -14.91
N PRO A 324 9.96 21.56 -13.56
CA PRO A 324 10.71 20.54 -12.83
C PRO A 324 10.22 19.14 -13.19
N GLY A 325 11.16 18.25 -13.45
CA GLY A 325 10.89 16.84 -13.72
C GLY A 325 10.89 16.02 -12.43
N THR A 326 10.20 14.89 -12.44
CA THR A 326 10.09 13.99 -11.29
C THR A 326 10.45 12.56 -11.65
N LEU A 327 11.34 11.96 -10.87
CA LEU A 327 11.63 10.53 -10.89
C LEU A 327 11.86 10.08 -9.45
N SER A 328 10.90 9.35 -8.89
CA SER A 328 11.02 8.82 -7.54
C SER A 328 11.88 7.55 -7.52
N GLN A 329 12.74 7.43 -6.51
CA GLN A 329 13.45 6.18 -6.24
C GLN A 329 12.49 4.98 -6.09
N SER A 330 11.29 5.21 -5.54
CA SER A 330 10.28 4.17 -5.35
C SER A 330 9.59 3.70 -6.64
N ALA A 331 9.65 4.50 -7.71
CA ALA A 331 9.14 4.14 -9.02
C ALA A 331 10.07 3.17 -9.77
N LEU A 332 11.35 3.12 -9.37
CA LEU A 332 12.34 2.22 -9.95
C LEU A 332 12.19 0.81 -9.38
N VAL A 333 12.10 -0.16 -10.28
CA VAL A 333 12.05 -1.58 -9.95
C VAL A 333 13.07 -2.35 -10.75
N PHE A 334 13.70 -3.31 -10.12
CA PHE A 334 14.59 -4.25 -10.78
C PHE A 334 13.86 -5.57 -10.99
N GLU A 335 13.80 -6.06 -12.22
CA GLU A 335 13.21 -7.36 -12.55
C GLU A 335 14.31 -8.36 -12.92
N SER A 336 14.37 -9.49 -12.21
CA SER A 336 15.28 -10.61 -12.49
C SER A 336 14.52 -11.92 -12.36
N ASP A 337 14.66 -12.82 -13.34
CA ASP A 337 14.02 -14.14 -13.35
C ASP A 337 12.49 -14.10 -13.11
N GLY A 338 11.82 -13.05 -13.58
CA GLY A 338 10.38 -12.84 -13.40
C GLY A 338 9.96 -12.37 -12.00
N VAL A 339 10.93 -12.08 -11.12
CA VAL A 339 10.71 -11.50 -9.79
C VAL A 339 11.06 -10.02 -9.81
N ARG A 340 10.22 -9.20 -9.19
CA ARG A 340 10.41 -7.75 -9.08
C ARG A 340 10.92 -7.38 -7.69
N TYR A 341 12.02 -6.66 -7.67
CA TYR A 341 12.69 -6.16 -6.48
C TYR A 341 12.50 -4.65 -6.41
N GLY A 342 11.95 -4.17 -5.30
CA GLY A 342 11.91 -2.74 -5.00
C GLY A 342 13.30 -2.25 -4.57
N HIS A 343 13.48 -0.93 -4.54
CA HIS A 343 14.69 -0.34 -3.99
C HIS A 343 14.93 -0.82 -2.54
N GLN A 344 16.20 -1.02 -2.20
CA GLN A 344 16.66 -1.32 -0.85
C GLN A 344 16.87 -0.01 -0.11
N PRO A 345 16.05 0.35 0.89
CA PRO A 345 16.32 1.50 1.73
C PRO A 345 17.59 1.24 2.55
N LEU A 346 18.48 2.22 2.61
CA LEU A 346 19.68 2.21 3.43
C LEU A 346 19.48 3.15 4.61
N SER A 347 19.76 2.68 5.82
CA SER A 347 19.63 3.52 7.03
C SER A 347 20.58 4.71 6.94
N ASN A 348 20.06 5.93 7.08
CA ASN A 348 20.81 7.19 7.05
C ASN A 348 21.54 7.51 5.73
N ALA A 349 21.13 6.89 4.63
CA ALA A 349 21.65 7.21 3.30
C ALA A 349 20.49 7.30 2.30
N THR A 350 20.51 8.32 1.45
CA THR A 350 19.59 8.47 0.31
C THR A 350 20.40 8.78 -0.93
N GLY A 351 20.04 8.15 -2.04
CA GLY A 351 20.63 8.47 -3.35
C GLY A 351 19.75 9.41 -4.18
N PHE A 352 18.56 9.76 -3.68
CA PHE A 352 17.63 10.70 -4.32
C PHE A 352 17.41 11.89 -3.38
N ASP A 353 18.38 12.79 -3.37
CA ASP A 353 18.23 14.06 -2.65
C ASP A 353 17.01 14.82 -3.16
N ASN A 354 16.33 15.53 -2.26
CA ASN A 354 15.07 16.24 -2.54
C ASN A 354 13.91 15.35 -3.05
N GLY A 355 13.97 14.04 -2.82
CA GLY A 355 12.87 13.12 -3.14
C GLY A 355 12.70 12.85 -4.64
N GLY A 356 13.72 13.14 -5.46
CA GLY A 356 13.67 12.90 -6.91
C GLY A 356 12.98 14.00 -7.71
N LEU A 357 13.09 15.25 -7.25
CA LEU A 357 12.70 16.43 -8.00
C LEU A 357 13.93 17.03 -8.70
N PHE A 358 13.83 17.22 -10.02
CA PHE A 358 14.89 17.71 -10.88
C PHE A 358 14.52 19.08 -11.42
N ALA A 359 15.37 20.08 -11.19
CA ALA A 359 15.13 21.41 -11.74
C ALA A 359 15.26 21.38 -13.29
N PRO A 360 14.51 22.24 -14.00
CA PRO A 360 14.58 22.34 -15.46
C PRO A 360 16.01 22.55 -15.96
N GLY A 361 16.50 21.65 -16.83
CA GLY A 361 17.82 21.77 -17.43
C GLY A 361 19.02 21.50 -16.51
N ASP A 362 18.80 21.18 -15.24
CA ASP A 362 19.86 20.76 -14.33
C ASP A 362 20.08 19.25 -14.43
N ASP A 363 21.35 18.86 -14.55
CA ASP A 363 21.81 17.47 -14.45
C ASP A 363 22.02 17.12 -12.98
N ALA A 364 21.21 16.20 -12.44
CA ALA A 364 21.39 15.73 -11.07
C ALA A 364 21.83 14.27 -11.04
N HIS A 365 22.94 14.03 -10.36
CA HIS A 365 23.37 12.68 -10.07
C HIS A 365 22.56 12.08 -8.92
N VAL A 366 21.95 10.92 -9.17
CA VAL A 366 21.19 10.15 -8.17
C VAL A 366 21.52 8.68 -8.30
N TRP A 367 21.35 7.90 -7.25
CA TRP A 367 21.61 6.46 -7.26
C TRP A 367 20.55 5.68 -6.49
N THR A 368 20.39 4.41 -6.84
CA THR A 368 19.55 3.48 -6.13
C THR A 368 20.24 2.13 -5.98
N VAL A 369 19.78 1.35 -5.01
CA VAL A 369 20.31 0.02 -4.71
C VAL A 369 19.17 -0.96 -4.73
N PHE A 370 19.39 -2.11 -5.35
CA PHE A 370 18.51 -3.26 -5.28
C PHE A 370 19.26 -4.42 -4.63
N THR A 371 18.50 -5.30 -4.01
CA THR A 371 19.03 -6.52 -3.41
C THR A 371 18.47 -7.70 -4.18
N VAL A 372 19.35 -8.53 -4.75
CA VAL A 372 18.96 -9.66 -5.60
C VAL A 372 19.68 -10.94 -5.17
N PRO A 373 19.12 -12.13 -5.43
CA PRO A 373 19.80 -13.39 -5.17
C PRO A 373 21.17 -13.46 -5.85
N THR A 374 22.17 -14.04 -5.16
CA THR A 374 23.53 -14.21 -5.69
C THR A 374 23.62 -15.07 -6.97
N ASN A 375 22.60 -15.89 -7.25
CA ASN A 375 22.50 -16.68 -8.47
C ASN A 375 21.82 -15.93 -9.64
N ALA A 376 21.39 -14.68 -9.47
CA ALA A 376 20.88 -13.86 -10.54
C ALA A 376 21.99 -13.58 -11.57
N THR A 377 21.66 -13.70 -12.86
CA THR A 377 22.65 -13.51 -13.95
C THR A 377 22.33 -12.31 -14.84
N THR A 378 21.06 -11.93 -14.91
CA THR A 378 20.56 -10.82 -15.73
C THR A 378 19.45 -10.09 -15.00
N GLY A 379 19.32 -8.79 -15.20
CA GLY A 379 18.14 -8.08 -14.73
C GLY A 379 17.86 -6.80 -15.52
N THR A 380 16.64 -6.29 -15.34
CA THR A 380 16.14 -5.12 -16.06
C THR A 380 15.62 -4.08 -15.07
N VAL A 381 16.14 -2.86 -15.14
CA VAL A 381 15.60 -1.71 -14.44
C VAL A 381 14.37 -1.20 -15.22
N LEU A 382 13.26 -1.07 -14.52
CA LEU A 382 11.98 -0.62 -15.05
C LEU A 382 11.54 0.61 -14.27
N VAL A 383 10.91 1.56 -14.96
CA VAL A 383 10.08 2.57 -14.29
C VAL A 383 8.67 2.01 -14.22
N GLN A 384 8.15 1.82 -13.01
CA GLN A 384 6.73 1.52 -12.86
C GLN A 384 5.92 2.68 -13.42
N PRO A 385 4.84 2.42 -14.19
CA PRO A 385 3.95 3.47 -14.63
C PRO A 385 3.30 4.15 -13.42
N THR A 386 3.94 5.20 -12.94
CA THR A 386 3.41 6.13 -11.95
C THR A 386 2.71 7.25 -12.72
N ASN A 387 1.87 8.04 -12.02
CA ASN A 387 1.35 9.27 -12.62
C ASN A 387 2.41 10.39 -12.67
N GLU A 388 3.69 10.04 -12.51
CA GLU A 388 4.86 10.91 -12.60
C GLU A 388 5.16 11.23 -14.08
N ASP A 389 6.25 11.95 -14.26
CA ASP A 389 6.81 12.34 -15.53
C ASP A 389 7.32 11.12 -16.31
N THR A 390 7.27 11.18 -17.64
CA THR A 390 7.78 10.11 -18.49
C THR A 390 9.30 10.09 -18.45
N VAL A 391 9.88 8.91 -18.26
CA VAL A 391 11.32 8.73 -18.08
C VAL A 391 11.91 7.92 -19.23
N ALA A 392 12.92 8.45 -19.89
CA ALA A 392 13.73 7.74 -20.89
C ALA A 392 15.10 7.37 -20.31
N PHE A 393 15.44 6.09 -20.37
CA PHE A 393 16.74 5.59 -20.00
C PHE A 393 17.68 5.61 -21.20
N VAL A 394 18.87 6.17 -21.00
CA VAL A 394 19.96 6.16 -21.97
C VAL A 394 21.18 5.57 -21.28
N HIS A 395 21.70 4.45 -21.78
CA HIS A 395 22.89 3.86 -21.18
C HIS A 395 24.11 4.76 -21.40
N ASP A 396 24.90 4.98 -20.35
CA ASP A 396 26.10 5.81 -20.38
C ASP A 396 27.13 5.31 -19.36
N ASP A 397 28.18 4.65 -19.85
CA ASP A 397 29.25 4.08 -19.01
C ASP A 397 30.01 5.12 -18.16
N ALA A 398 29.93 6.40 -18.52
CA ALA A 398 30.56 7.48 -17.77
C ALA A 398 29.76 7.88 -16.52
N VAL A 399 28.51 7.42 -16.38
CA VAL A 399 27.72 7.69 -15.17
C VAL A 399 28.28 6.91 -14.00
N SER A 400 28.61 7.62 -12.92
CA SER A 400 29.09 7.02 -11.69
C SER A 400 28.09 6.02 -11.11
N THR A 401 28.61 4.96 -10.52
CA THR A 401 27.83 4.03 -9.68
C THR A 401 28.34 4.02 -8.24
N ASP A 402 29.18 5.00 -7.88
CA ASP A 402 29.62 5.22 -6.52
C ASP A 402 28.65 6.17 -5.80
N PRO A 403 27.99 5.72 -4.71
CA PRO A 403 27.13 6.60 -3.89
C PRO A 403 27.81 7.87 -3.38
N ASN A 404 29.13 7.91 -3.35
CA ASN A 404 29.91 9.06 -2.87
C ASN A 404 30.20 10.11 -3.96
N GLY A 405 29.77 9.85 -5.19
CA GLY A 405 30.06 10.68 -6.37
C GLY A 405 31.37 10.26 -7.07
N ASP A 406 31.65 10.92 -8.20
CA ASP A 406 32.94 10.80 -8.87
C ASP A 406 34.02 11.56 -8.09
N ASP A 407 35.19 10.94 -7.90
CA ASP A 407 36.43 11.61 -7.45
C ASP A 407 36.94 12.62 -8.49
#